data_AF-A0A9P5CJE7-F1
#
_entry.id   AF-A0A9P5CJE7-F1
#
_cell.length_a   1.000
_cell.length_b   1.000
_cell.length_c   1.000
_cell.angle_alpha   90.00
_cell.angle_beta   90.00
_cell.angle_gamma   90.00
#
_symmetry.space_group_name_H-M   'P 1'
#
loop_
_entity.id
_entity.type
_entity.pdbx_description
1 polymer ?
#
loop_
_entity_poly.entity_id
_entity_poly.type
_entity_poly.pdbx_seq_one_letter_code
_entity_poly.pdbx_strand_id
1 'polypeptide(L)' 'MEQNLHLKRLSEDDFRTVDRLSTQRGPVRFLDPSRHLGFDIFDEDNDQPVADSAPWDISEYQWLEA' A
#
# COMPACT_ATOMS: atom_id res chain seq x y z
N MET A 1 17.79 17.10 17.32
CA MET A 1 16.53 16.56 16.75
C MET A 1 16.45 15.11 17.21
N GLU A 2 15.78 14.83 18.33
CA GLU A 2 15.85 13.51 18.99
C GLU A 2 14.48 12.90 19.32
N GLN A 3 13.37 13.58 19.01
CA GLN A 3 12.06 13.21 19.58
C GLN A 3 11.54 11.82 19.13
N ASN A 4 11.96 11.31 17.98
CA ASN A 4 11.54 9.99 17.49
C ASN A 4 12.46 8.84 17.94
N LEU A 5 13.54 9.12 18.68
CA LEU A 5 14.52 8.11 19.11
C LEU A 5 14.14 7.44 20.44
N HIS A 6 13.22 8.02 21.20
CA HIS A 6 12.86 7.56 22.55
C HIS A 6 11.42 7.06 22.61
N LEU A 7 11.15 5.96 21.93
CA LEU A 7 9.86 5.29 22.00
C LEU A 7 9.60 4.75 23.42
N LYS A 8 8.36 4.95 23.90
CA LYS A 8 7.88 4.44 25.18
C LYS A 8 6.75 3.46 24.95
N ARG A 9 6.72 2.40 25.76
CA ARG A 9 5.61 1.46 25.76
C ARG A 9 4.37 2.15 26.34
N LEU A 10 3.28 2.14 25.58
CA LEU A 10 1.99 2.60 26.05
C LEU A 10 1.36 1.58 27.00
N SER A 11 0.44 2.05 27.84
CA SER A 11 -0.44 1.17 28.59
C SER A 11 -1.41 0.45 27.66
N GLU A 12 -2.02 -0.64 28.15
CA GLU A 12 -3.04 -1.38 27.41
C GLU A 12 -4.26 -0.50 27.08
N ASP A 13 -4.68 0.36 28.02
CA ASP A 13 -5.83 1.26 27.83
C ASP A 13 -5.56 2.34 26.78
N ASP A 14 -4.34 2.87 26.75
CA ASP A 14 -3.92 3.83 25.72
C ASP A 14 -3.87 3.18 24.33
N PHE A 15 -3.36 1.94 24.26
CA PHE A 15 -3.36 1.17 23.01
C PHE A 15 -4.77 0.95 22.46
N ARG A 16 -5.71 0.54 23.33
CA ARG A 16 -7.13 0.38 22.95
C ARG A 16 -7.77 1.68 22.50
N THR A 17 -7.35 2.81 23.06
CA THR A 17 -7.84 4.13 22.65
C THR A 17 -7.38 4.48 21.23
N VAL A 18 -6.11 4.20 20.90
CA VAL A 18 -5.57 4.39 19.55
C VAL A 18 -6.28 3.48 18.54
N ASP A 19 -6.53 2.22 18.89
CA ASP A 19 -7.16 1.25 18.01
C ASP A 19 -8.57 1.69 17.54
N ARG A 20 -9.34 2.31 18.45
CA ARG A 20 -10.66 2.90 18.16
C ARG A 20 -10.63 4.06 17.15
N LEU A 21 -9.48 4.66 16.88
CA LEU A 21 -9.39 5.72 15.85
C LEU A 21 -9.62 5.14 14.44
N SER A 22 -9.17 3.91 14.20
CA SER A 22 -9.34 3.23 12.91
C SER A 22 -10.82 2.97 12.59
N THR A 23 -11.63 2.65 13.61
CA THR A 23 -13.04 2.31 13.45
C THR A 23 -13.92 3.53 13.10
N GLN A 24 -13.45 4.74 13.36
CA GLN A 24 -14.23 5.97 13.14
C GLN A 24 -14.14 6.52 11.71
N ARG A 25 -13.01 6.31 11.03
CA ARG A 25 -12.76 6.83 9.67
C ARG A 25 -12.67 5.73 8.61
N GLY A 26 -12.68 4.46 9.04
CA GLY A 26 -12.34 3.33 8.19
C GLY A 26 -10.82 3.25 7.93
N PRO A 27 -10.36 2.18 7.27
CA PRO A 27 -8.96 2.02 6.92
C PRO A 27 -8.53 3.13 5.94
N VAL A 28 -7.64 4.01 6.39
CA VAL A 28 -7.01 5.02 5.53
C VAL A 28 -5.66 4.48 5.06
N ARG A 29 -5.54 4.23 3.77
CA ARG A 29 -4.27 3.81 3.14
C ARG A 29 -3.63 4.99 2.45
N PHE A 30 -2.52 5.47 3.02
CA PHE A 30 -1.62 6.37 2.32
C PHE A 30 -0.67 5.54 1.45
N LEU A 31 -0.18 6.12 0.35
CA LEU A 31 0.68 5.45 -0.61
C LEU A 31 0.03 4.23 -1.28
N ASP A 32 -1.27 4.32 -1.58
CA ASP A 32 -1.97 3.33 -2.39
C ASP A 32 -1.41 3.32 -3.82
N PRO A 33 -0.67 2.27 -4.23
CA PRO A 33 -0.04 2.22 -5.53
C PRO A 33 -1.00 1.75 -6.61
N SER A 34 -2.23 1.33 -6.28
CA SER A 34 -3.18 0.75 -7.23
C SER A 34 -3.46 1.65 -8.42
N ARG A 35 -3.48 2.97 -8.21
CA ARG A 35 -3.64 3.94 -9.30
C ARG A 35 -2.49 3.96 -10.30
N HIS A 36 -1.29 3.56 -9.87
CA HIS A 36 -0.09 3.51 -10.71
C HIS A 36 0.15 2.09 -11.28
N LEU A 37 -0.20 1.05 -10.52
CA LEU A 37 -0.01 -0.36 -10.91
C LEU A 37 -1.17 -0.93 -11.72
N GLY A 38 -2.38 -0.37 -11.56
CA GLY A 38 -3.61 -0.84 -12.18
C GLY A 38 -4.35 -1.94 -11.39
N PHE A 39 -3.85 -2.34 -10.22
CA PHE A 39 -4.47 -3.34 -9.35
C PHE A 39 -4.14 -3.12 -7.87
N ASP A 40 -4.95 -3.69 -6.97
CA ASP A 40 -4.75 -3.59 -5.52
C ASP A 40 -3.80 -4.67 -5.02
N ILE A 41 -2.59 -4.28 -4.63
CA ILE A 41 -1.59 -5.19 -4.06
C ILE A 41 -1.91 -5.67 -2.64
N PHE A 42 -2.92 -5.07 -2.00
CA PHE A 42 -3.33 -5.40 -0.64
C PHE A 42 -4.57 -6.28 -0.58
N ASP A 43 -5.08 -6.72 -1.73
CA ASP A 43 -6.18 -7.66 -1.83
C ASP A 43 -5.66 -9.08 -1.60
N GLU A 44 -5.70 -9.55 -0.35
CA GLU A 44 -5.24 -10.90 0.02
C GLU A 44 -6.12 -12.03 -0.56
N ASP A 45 -7.36 -11.71 -0.95
CA ASP A 45 -8.28 -12.69 -1.53
C ASP A 45 -8.01 -12.90 -3.03
N ASN A 46 -7.40 -11.93 -3.71
CA ASN A 46 -7.12 -11.98 -5.14
C ASN A 46 -5.65 -11.69 -5.45
N ASP A 47 -4.87 -12.75 -5.64
CA ASP A 47 -3.47 -12.63 -6.02
C ASP A 47 -3.34 -12.06 -7.44
N GLN A 48 -2.55 -10.98 -7.57
CA GLN A 48 -2.29 -10.30 -8.83
C GLN A 48 -0.79 -9.92 -8.93
N PRO A 49 -0.21 -9.96 -10.14
CA PRO A 49 -0.85 -10.24 -11.42
C PRO A 49 -1.05 -11.74 -11.68
N VAL A 50 -2.13 -12.09 -12.38
CA VAL A 50 -2.46 -13.48 -12.77
C VAL A 50 -1.57 -14.03 -13.89
N ALA A 51 -0.74 -13.19 -14.51
CA ALA A 51 0.16 -13.53 -15.59
C ALA A 51 1.42 -12.64 -15.57
N ASP A 52 2.53 -13.16 -16.10
CA ASP A 52 3.77 -12.43 -16.31
C ASP A 52 3.70 -11.56 -17.58
N SER A 53 2.71 -10.67 -17.61
CA SER A 53 2.49 -9.72 -18.71
C SER A 53 1.81 -8.46 -18.19
N ALA A 54 2.40 -7.31 -18.47
CA ALA A 54 1.85 -6.00 -18.14
C ALA A 54 1.29 -5.27 -19.39
N PRO A 55 0.32 -4.37 -19.24
CA PRO A 55 -0.24 -3.59 -20.36
C PRO A 55 0.78 -2.77 -21.16
N TRP A 56 1.98 -2.52 -20.61
CA TRP A 56 3.05 -1.75 -21.24
C TRP A 56 4.18 -2.61 -21.86
N ASP A 57 4.14 -3.94 -21.73
CA ASP A 57 5.12 -4.84 -22.36
C ASP A 57 5.07 -4.77 -23.89
N ILE A 58 3.95 -4.32 -24.45
CA ILE A 58 3.76 -4.10 -25.89
C ILE A 58 4.59 -2.91 -26.42
N SER A 59 5.14 -2.07 -25.54
CA SER A 59 5.86 -0.84 -25.94
C SER A 59 7.35 -1.04 -26.25
N GLU A 60 7.96 -2.19 -25.92
CA GLU A 60 9.39 -2.41 -26.14
C GLU A 60 9.78 -2.64 -27.62
N TYR A 61 8.82 -2.87 -28.53
CA TYR A 61 9.10 -3.16 -29.94
C TYR A 61 8.82 -2.03 -30.94
N GLN A 62 8.42 -0.83 -30.49
CA GLN A 62 8.19 0.30 -31.42
C GLN A 62 9.46 1.09 -31.80
N TRP A 63 10.60 0.83 -31.14
CA TRP A 63 11.87 1.52 -31.44
C TRP A 63 12.73 0.84 -32.52
N LEU A 64 12.27 -0.26 -33.13
CA LEU A 64 13.01 -1.00 -34.18
C LEU A 64 12.52 -0.72 -35.61
N GLU A 65 11.54 0.18 -35.80
CA GLU A 65 11.03 0.55 -37.13
C GLU A 65 11.16 2.06 -37.43
N ALA A 66 12.35 2.65 -37.21
CA ALA A 66 12.68 4.00 -37.68
C ALA A 66 14.06 4.07 -38.34
#